data_AF-A0A939JBL9-F1
#
_entry.id   AF-A0A939JBL9-F1
#
_cell.length_a   1.000
_cell.length_b   1.000
_cell.length_c   1.000
_cell.angle_alpha   90.00
_cell.angle_beta   90.00
_cell.angle_gamma   90.00
#
_symmetry.space_group_name_H-M   'P 1'
#
loop_
_entity.id
_entity.type
_entity.pdbx_description
1 polymer ?
#
loop_
_entity_poly.entity_id
_entity_poly.type
_entity_poly.pdbx_seq_one_letter_code
_entity_poly.pdbx_strand_id
1 'polypeptide(L)' 'MGSYSLRNPQDTKASYDDVKSNCYWSTNDSATTYRRGTLTITRLDLTAGIISGTFDFTLYKPGCNSIRVTDGRFDYQL' A
#
# COMPACT_ATOMS: atom_id res chain seq x y z
N MET A 1 15.85 -7.63 -7.30
CA MET A 1 14.95 -6.46 -7.21
C MET A 1 13.63 -6.84 -7.85
N GLY A 2 12.50 -6.44 -7.27
CA GLY A 2 11.19 -6.97 -7.65
C GLY A 2 10.08 -5.93 -7.51
N SER A 3 9.06 -6.04 -8.37
CA SER A 3 7.89 -5.17 -8.40
C SER A 3 6.65 -6.03 -8.16
N TYR A 4 5.82 -5.62 -7.20
CA TYR A 4 4.70 -6.39 -6.69
C TYR A 4 3.42 -5.57 -6.80
N SER A 5 2.42 -6.12 -7.49
CA SER A 5 1.14 -5.44 -7.69
C SER A 5 0.28 -5.51 -6.44
N LEU A 6 -0.25 -4.37 -6.03
CA LEU A 6 -1.26 -4.28 -4.96
C LEU A 6 -2.67 -4.57 -5.49
N ARG A 7 -2.84 -5.35 -6.55
CA ARG A 7 -4.17 -5.65 -7.12
C ARG A 7 -4.87 -6.84 -6.47
N ASN A 8 -4.12 -7.87 -6.05
CA ASN A 8 -4.72 -9.08 -5.48
C ASN A 8 -5.03 -8.90 -3.98
N PRO A 9 -6.30 -8.87 -3.54
CA PRO A 9 -6.65 -8.68 -2.14
C PRO A 9 -6.28 -9.87 -1.24
N GLN A 10 -5.99 -11.04 -1.80
CA GLN A 10 -5.56 -12.21 -1.03
C GLN A 10 -4.10 -12.14 -0.57
N ASP A 11 -3.24 -11.47 -1.35
CA ASP A 11 -1.78 -11.52 -1.13
C ASP A 11 -1.19 -10.19 -0.65
N THR A 12 -1.90 -9.09 -0.84
CA THR A 12 -1.38 -7.74 -0.59
C THR A 12 -2.41 -6.88 0.11
N LYS A 13 -1.96 -5.92 0.92
CA LYS A 13 -2.82 -4.96 1.63
C LYS A 13 -2.24 -3.56 1.60
N ALA A 14 -3.11 -2.58 1.36
CA ALA A 14 -2.89 -1.18 1.68
C ALA A 14 -4.09 -0.72 2.48
N SER A 15 -3.85 -0.11 3.64
CA SER A 15 -4.88 0.40 4.53
C SER A 15 -4.56 1.82 4.93
N TYR A 16 -5.60 2.63 5.06
CA TYR A 16 -5.53 3.98 5.59
C TYR A 16 -6.68 4.13 6.57
N ASP A 17 -6.41 4.81 7.67
CA ASP A 17 -7.38 5.04 8.74
C ASP A 17 -7.39 6.54 9.02
N ASP A 18 -8.50 7.20 8.69
CA ASP A 18 -8.75 8.59 9.01
C ASP A 18 -9.81 8.68 10.10
N VAL A 19 -9.33 8.76 11.33
CA VAL A 19 -10.15 8.88 12.53
C VAL A 19 -11.01 10.15 12.54
N LYS A 20 -10.59 11.22 11.84
CA LYS A 20 -11.34 12.49 11.82
C LYS A 20 -12.59 12.40 10.93
N SER A 21 -12.47 11.75 9.77
CA SER A 21 -13.58 11.57 8.85
C SER A 21 -14.35 10.27 9.06
N ASN A 22 -13.96 9.47 10.06
CA ASN A 22 -14.46 8.11 10.30
C ASN A 22 -14.38 7.24 9.04
N CYS A 23 -13.34 7.46 8.23
CA CYS A 23 -13.11 6.73 7.01
C CYS A 23 -12.00 5.70 7.20
N TYR A 24 -12.42 4.44 7.17
CA TYR A 24 -11.54 3.30 7.28
C TYR A 24 -11.51 2.52 5.97
N TRP A 25 -10.30 2.34 5.42
CA TRP A 25 -10.03 1.54 4.24
C TRP A 25 -9.42 0.19 4.64
N SER A 26 -10.23 -0.86 4.52
CA SER A 26 -9.78 -2.24 4.61
C SER A 26 -10.08 -2.99 3.31
N THR A 27 -9.17 -3.88 2.96
CA THR A 27 -9.16 -4.65 1.71
C THR A 27 -10.25 -5.70 1.60
N ASN A 28 -11.03 -5.91 2.66
CA ASN A 28 -12.14 -6.85 2.70
C ASN A 28 -13.46 -6.27 2.15
N ASP A 29 -13.47 -4.98 1.80
CA ASP A 29 -14.66 -4.22 1.41
C ASP A 29 -14.89 -4.33 -0.12
N SER A 30 -15.13 -5.56 -0.61
CA SER A 30 -14.69 -5.96 -1.96
C SER A 30 -15.60 -5.60 -3.16
N ALA A 31 -16.78 -5.00 -2.97
CA ALA A 31 -17.64 -4.69 -4.12
C ALA A 31 -17.47 -3.26 -4.67
N THR A 32 -17.14 -2.29 -3.82
CA THR A 32 -17.13 -0.87 -4.20
C THR A 32 -15.84 -0.14 -3.84
N THR A 33 -14.92 -0.79 -3.13
CA THR A 33 -13.60 -0.22 -2.86
C THR A 33 -12.61 -0.56 -3.95
N TYR A 34 -11.78 0.43 -4.28
CA TYR A 34 -10.74 0.30 -5.29
C TYR A 34 -9.38 0.45 -4.64
N ARG A 35 -8.49 -0.48 -4.98
CA ARG A 35 -7.09 -0.48 -4.57
C ARG A 35 -6.24 -0.89 -5.76
N ARG A 36 -5.38 0.02 -6.22
CA ARG A 36 -4.35 -0.28 -7.22
C ARG A 36 -3.08 0.47 -6.90
N GLY A 37 -1.95 -0.14 -7.20
CA GLY A 37 -0.65 0.39 -6.90
C GLY A 37 0.43 -0.66 -7.02
N THR A 38 1.65 -0.25 -6.74
CA THR A 38 2.84 -1.07 -6.90
C THR A 38 3.76 -0.85 -5.70
N LEU A 39 4.37 -1.94 -5.22
CA LEU A 39 5.51 -1.91 -4.31
C LEU A 39 6.74 -2.37 -5.07
N THR A 40 7.81 -1.57 -5.06
CA THR A 40 9.08 -1.91 -5.71
C THR A 40 10.18 -2.02 -4.67
N ILE A 41 10.77 -3.21 -4.54
CA ILE A 41 11.93 -3.45 -3.67
C ILE A 41 13.20 -3.13 -4.46
N THR A 42 13.90 -2.08 -4.05
CA THR A 42 15.16 -1.61 -4.65
C THR A 42 16.39 -2.11 -3.91
N ARG A 43 16.26 -2.54 -2.66
CA ARG A 43 17.35 -3.19 -1.92
C ARG A 43 16.80 -4.28 -1.01
N LEU A 44 17.45 -5.43 -1.02
CA LEU A 44 17.17 -6.52 -0.09
C LEU A 44 18.51 -7.16 0.28
N ASP A 45 18.87 -7.05 1.56
CA ASP A 45 20.01 -7.74 2.16
C ASP A 45 19.51 -8.44 3.43
N LEU A 46 19.30 -9.75 3.31
CA LEU A 46 18.75 -10.55 4.40
C LEU A 46 19.77 -10.80 5.52
N THR A 47 21.07 -10.71 5.23
CA THR A 47 22.13 -10.90 6.23
C THR A 47 22.28 -9.67 7.10
N ALA A 48 22.22 -8.48 6.49
CA ALA A 48 22.27 -7.20 7.20
C ALA A 48 20.90 -6.72 7.71
N GLY A 49 19.81 -7.44 7.40
CA GLY A 49 18.45 -7.07 7.80
C GLY A 49 17.92 -5.81 7.13
N ILE A 50 18.38 -5.50 5.91
CA ILE A 50 18.03 -4.27 5.17
C ILE A 50 16.98 -4.57 4.10
N ILE A 51 15.92 -3.76 4.07
CA ILE A 51 14.99 -3.69 2.94
C ILE A 51 14.64 -2.23 2.66
N SER A 52 14.74 -1.84 1.39
CA SER A 52 14.29 -0.52 0.95
C SER A 52 13.64 -0.55 -0.42
N GLY A 53 12.85 0.48 -0.69
CA GLY A 53 12.06 0.53 -1.90
C GLY A 53 11.17 1.74 -2.02
N THR A 54 10.32 1.68 -3.04
CA THR A 54 9.34 2.69 -3.36
C THR A 54 7.94 2.10 -3.46
N PHE A 55 6.93 2.92 -3.30
CA PHE A 55 5.55 2.50 -3.50
C PHE A 55 4.68 3.64 -4.03
N ASP A 56 3.67 3.28 -4.81
CA ASP A 56 2.57 4.13 -5.25
C ASP A 56 1.27 3.37 -5.08
N PHE A 57 0.20 4.04 -4.67
CA PHE A 57 -1.13 3.44 -4.69
C PHE A 57 -2.25 4.47 -4.65
N THR A 58 -3.44 4.03 -5.05
CA THR A 58 -4.70 4.75 -4.91
C THR A 58 -5.70 3.88 -4.15
N LEU A 59 -6.32 4.45 -3.13
CA LEU A 59 -7.45 3.89 -2.39
C LEU A 59 -8.70 4.71 -2.68
N TYR A 60 -9.81 4.03 -2.92
CA TYR A 60 -11.12 4.65 -3.05
C TYR A 60 -12.17 3.78 -2.37
N LYS A 61 -13.14 4.42 -1.73
CA LYS A 61 -14.29 3.81 -1.06
C LYS A 61 -15.46 4.79 -1.14
N PRO A 62 -16.69 4.38 -1.52
CA PRO A 62 -17.83 5.27 -1.53
C PRO A 62 -18.07 5.90 -0.16
N GLY A 63 -18.38 7.19 -0.14
CA GLY A 63 -18.56 7.96 1.09
C GLY A 63 -17.26 8.46 1.73
N CYS A 64 -16.10 8.14 1.16
CA CYS A 64 -14.81 8.64 1.61
C CYS A 64 -14.02 9.33 0.50
N ASN A 65 -13.12 10.25 0.89
CA ASN A 65 -12.22 10.90 -0.05
C ASN A 65 -11.20 9.90 -0.62
N SER A 66 -10.98 9.90 -1.94
CA SER A 66 -9.93 9.06 -2.50
C SER A 66 -8.55 9.47 -1.97
N ILE A 67 -7.75 8.47 -1.60
CA ILE A 67 -6.35 8.67 -1.20
C ILE A 67 -5.45 8.25 -2.35
N ARG A 68 -4.51 9.12 -2.71
CA ARG A 68 -3.49 8.82 -3.71
C ARG A 68 -2.12 9.10 -3.10
N VAL A 69 -1.31 8.05 -3.01
CA VAL A 69 0.09 8.15 -2.63
C VAL A 69 0.94 7.96 -3.88
N THR A 70 1.82 8.91 -4.14
CA THR A 70 2.78 8.90 -5.24
C THR A 70 4.18 9.06 -4.67
N ASP A 71 5.15 8.41 -5.29
CA ASP A 71 6.58 8.52 -4.94
C ASP A 71 6.90 8.20 -3.46
N GLY A 72 6.12 7.31 -2.86
CA GLY A 72 6.36 6.81 -1.51
C GLY A 72 7.68 6.07 -1.44
N ARG A 73 8.37 6.19 -0.32
CA ARG A 73 9.67 5.56 -0.06
C ARG A 73 9.67 4.92 1.32
N PHE A 74 10.40 3.82 1.43
CA PHE A 74 10.67 3.20 2.72
C PHE A 74 12.10 2.69 2.75
N ASP A 75 12.70 2.81 3.92
CA ASP A 75 14.02 2.29 4.24
C ASP A 75 13.91 1.68 5.64
N TYR A 76 14.23 0.39 5.75
CA TYR A 76 14.19 -0.36 6.99
C TYR A 76 15.48 -1.13 7.19
N GLN A 77 15.92 -1.16 8.46
CA GLN A 77 17.04 -1.93 8.95
C GLN A 77 16.71 -2.43 10.36
N LEU A 78 16.94 -3.73 10.58
CA LEU A 78 16.79 -4.41 11.88
C LEU A 78 17.81 -3.91 12.92
#